data_AF-A0A5J4L613-F1
#
_entry.id   AF-A0A5J4L613-F1
#
_cell.length_a   1.000
_cell.length_b   1.000
_cell.length_c   1.000
_cell.angle_alpha   90.00
_cell.angle_beta   90.00
_cell.angle_gamma   90.00
#
_symmetry.space_group_name_H-M   'P 1'
#
loop_
_entity.id
_entity.type
_entity.pdbx_description
1 polymer ?
#
loop_
_entity_poly.entity_id
_entity_poly.type
_entity_poly.pdbx_seq_one_letter_code
_entity_poly.pdbx_strand_id
1 'polypeptide(L)'
;MSEKGKIKTFKKAKGFGFIKYSGGEIFFHINDVIASDSDKIKEGIDVEFEIGKGKEGKPAAKKIKVKSLYRQQNIPINDDISGINYFLPKDTYAAVKPEQIDNFNLLLNKIPYFDGKKFNFYKKDKKGNEILNLARRFNYNASFIKRLSERHKNSISQLLGSGSITSTTLSPDWRFIIGIGNESVYETSITLHHIYGIPYIPGQAVKGVVRSWIITEVFGQDEKKALKDALFCHIFGSPKESAIGEHQGSVIFFDALPITLPKLEVDVMNPHYGDYYKGKEKSNKPVPPADYLNPNPIPFLTVGKDTKFEFTVGMKKLKQAREILKNGSSRLISECEGLTAEKNLHEIAISWLKKALTQHGIGAKTAVGYGYFEKT
;
A
#
# COMPACT_ATOMS: atom_id res chain seq x y z
N MET A 1 -11.70 -38.40 -9.66
CA MET A 1 -10.57 -38.27 -8.72
C MET A 1 -9.54 -37.37 -9.37
N SER A 2 -9.00 -36.42 -8.61
CA SER A 2 -8.01 -35.46 -9.08
C SER A 2 -6.61 -36.02 -8.86
N GLU A 3 -5.80 -36.08 -9.92
CA GLU A 3 -4.43 -36.56 -9.91
C GLU A 3 -3.43 -35.40 -10.05
N LYS A 4 -2.22 -35.59 -9.53
CA LYS A 4 -1.15 -34.58 -9.54
C LYS A 4 0.04 -35.11 -10.31
N GLY A 5 0.62 -34.27 -11.16
CA GLY A 5 1.79 -34.64 -11.96
C GLY A 5 2.57 -33.44 -12.44
N LYS A 6 3.63 -33.71 -13.22
CA LYS A 6 4.49 -32.70 -13.82
C LYS A 6 4.54 -32.86 -15.33
N ILE A 7 4.43 -31.77 -16.09
CA ILE A 7 4.54 -31.81 -17.55
C ILE A 7 5.94 -32.27 -17.93
N LYS A 8 6.05 -33.44 -18.54
CA LYS A 8 7.31 -34.02 -19.00
C LYS A 8 7.71 -33.47 -20.36
N THR A 9 6.77 -33.40 -21.29
CA THR A 9 7.00 -32.85 -22.64
C THR A 9 5.81 -32.05 -23.12
N PHE A 10 6.05 -30.95 -23.83
CA PHE A 10 4.98 -30.15 -24.44
C PHE A 10 5.41 -29.58 -25.80
N LYS A 11 4.80 -30.07 -26.87
CA LYS A 11 5.05 -29.60 -28.23
C LYS A 11 4.10 -28.45 -28.56
N LYS A 12 4.48 -27.23 -28.21
CA LYS A 12 3.64 -26.02 -28.39
C LYS A 12 3.09 -25.88 -29.82
N ALA A 13 3.91 -26.12 -30.85
CA ALA A 13 3.49 -26.05 -32.25
C ALA A 13 2.42 -27.08 -32.65
N LYS A 14 2.33 -28.21 -31.93
CA LYS A 14 1.36 -29.29 -32.19
C LYS A 14 0.23 -29.36 -31.16
N GLY A 15 0.25 -28.53 -30.11
CA GLY A 15 -0.82 -28.42 -29.12
C GLY A 15 -1.00 -29.62 -28.19
N PHE A 16 -0.02 -30.50 -28.03
CA PHE A 16 -0.12 -31.68 -27.15
C PHE A 16 1.15 -31.93 -26.32
N GLY A 17 1.01 -32.73 -25.26
CA GLY A 17 2.12 -33.10 -24.39
C GLY A 17 1.83 -34.34 -23.53
N PHE A 18 2.77 -34.63 -22.63
CA PHE A 18 2.67 -35.72 -21.66
C PHE A 18 2.94 -35.23 -20.24
N ILE A 19 2.13 -35.70 -19.29
CA ILE A 19 2.27 -35.44 -17.86
C ILE A 19 2.79 -36.72 -17.19
N LYS A 20 3.87 -36.60 -16.42
CA LYS A 20 4.38 -37.67 -15.56
C LYS A 20 3.71 -37.57 -14.19
N TYR A 21 3.10 -38.64 -13.73
CA TYR A 21 2.38 -38.73 -12.46
C TYR A 21 2.63 -40.09 -11.78
N SER A 22 2.02 -40.33 -10.62
CA SER A 22 2.16 -41.58 -9.85
C SER A 22 1.83 -42.84 -10.67
N GLY A 23 0.87 -42.76 -11.59
CA GLY A 23 0.45 -43.87 -12.45
C GLY A 23 1.23 -44.00 -13.77
N GLY A 24 2.34 -43.28 -13.95
CA GLY A 24 3.17 -43.33 -15.16
C GLY A 24 3.12 -42.05 -15.98
N GLU A 25 2.86 -42.16 -17.28
CA GLU A 25 2.78 -41.03 -18.22
C GLU A 25 1.41 -40.98 -18.89
N ILE A 26 0.79 -39.81 -18.87
CA ILE A 26 -0.54 -39.59 -19.45
C ILE A 26 -0.51 -38.47 -20.48
N PHE A 27 -1.24 -38.68 -21.58
CA PHE A 27 -1.35 -37.72 -22.68
C PHE A 27 -2.30 -36.56 -22.33
N PHE A 28 -2.01 -35.37 -22.83
CA PHE A 28 -2.94 -34.24 -22.81
C PHE A 28 -2.90 -33.38 -24.08
N HIS A 29 -4.02 -32.71 -24.35
CA HIS A 29 -4.15 -31.69 -25.40
C HIS A 29 -4.31 -30.30 -24.76
N ILE A 30 -3.85 -29.25 -25.44
CA ILE A 30 -3.92 -27.87 -24.93
C ILE A 30 -5.36 -27.41 -24.67
N ASN A 31 -6.32 -27.88 -25.46
CA ASN A 31 -7.76 -27.62 -25.27
C ASN A 31 -8.34 -28.22 -23.99
N ASP A 32 -7.65 -29.19 -23.38
CA ASP A 32 -8.07 -29.81 -22.11
C ASP A 32 -7.52 -29.06 -20.89
N VAL A 33 -6.72 -28.02 -21.12
CA VAL A 33 -6.22 -27.06 -20.13
C VAL A 33 -7.25 -25.95 -19.96
N ILE A 34 -7.45 -25.50 -18.72
CA ILE A 34 -8.35 -24.37 -18.47
C ILE A 34 -7.83 -23.13 -19.20
N ALA A 35 -8.73 -22.39 -19.87
CA ALA A 35 -8.39 -21.24 -20.72
C ALA A 35 -7.45 -20.24 -20.04
N SER A 36 -7.66 -19.96 -18.74
CA SER A 36 -6.83 -19.05 -17.92
C SER A 36 -5.38 -19.51 -17.70
N ASP A 37 -5.09 -20.79 -17.96
CA ASP A 37 -3.79 -21.43 -17.73
C ASP A 37 -3.13 -21.94 -19.02
N SER A 38 -3.80 -21.81 -20.17
CA SER A 38 -3.31 -22.28 -21.48
C SER A 38 -1.92 -21.72 -21.84
N ASP A 39 -1.69 -20.42 -21.61
CA ASP A 39 -0.40 -19.76 -21.84
C ASP A 39 0.69 -20.12 -20.82
N LYS A 40 0.30 -20.77 -19.71
CA LYS A 40 1.20 -21.11 -18.60
C LYS A 40 1.80 -22.51 -18.76
N ILE A 41 1.38 -23.31 -19.74
CA ILE A 41 1.85 -24.68 -19.94
C ILE A 41 3.24 -24.71 -20.56
N LYS A 42 4.20 -25.30 -19.84
CA LYS A 42 5.59 -25.54 -20.25
C LYS A 42 6.10 -26.83 -19.61
N GLU A 43 7.15 -27.40 -20.18
CA GLU A 43 7.86 -28.53 -19.59
C GLU A 43 8.36 -28.19 -18.18
N GLY A 44 8.22 -29.14 -17.24
CA GLY A 44 8.64 -29.00 -15.85
C GLY A 44 7.59 -28.43 -14.89
N ILE A 45 6.41 -28.02 -15.36
CA ILE A 45 5.35 -27.41 -14.53
C ILE A 45 4.49 -28.46 -13.85
N ASP A 46 4.21 -28.22 -12.56
CA ASP A 46 3.30 -29.03 -11.75
C ASP A 46 1.84 -28.69 -12.08
N VAL A 47 1.05 -29.73 -12.31
CA VAL A 47 -0.34 -29.64 -12.72
C VAL A 47 -1.22 -30.58 -11.90
N GLU A 48 -2.50 -30.22 -11.83
CA GLU A 48 -3.56 -31.04 -11.27
C GLU A 48 -4.60 -31.31 -12.38
N PHE A 49 -5.05 -32.55 -12.51
CA PHE A 49 -5.87 -32.98 -13.64
C PHE A 49 -6.78 -34.14 -13.27
N GLU A 50 -7.83 -34.36 -14.07
CA GLU A 50 -8.71 -35.54 -13.97
C GLU A 50 -8.35 -36.54 -15.08
N ILE A 51 -8.24 -37.84 -14.75
CA ILE A 51 -8.08 -38.88 -15.78
C ILE A 51 -9.43 -39.09 -16.48
N GLY A 52 -9.49 -38.79 -17.77
CA GLY A 52 -10.64 -39.01 -18.64
C GLY A 52 -10.30 -39.86 -19.86
N LYS A 53 -11.24 -39.98 -20.80
CA LYS A 53 -11.02 -40.66 -22.09
C LYS A 53 -10.62 -39.64 -23.16
N GLY A 54 -9.54 -39.92 -23.89
CA GLY A 54 -9.06 -39.17 -25.04
C GLY A 54 -9.65 -39.67 -26.36
N LYS A 55 -9.14 -39.15 -27.49
CA LYS A 55 -9.44 -39.70 -28.82
C LYS A 55 -9.00 -41.18 -28.85
N GLU A 56 -9.82 -42.04 -29.44
CA GLU A 56 -9.63 -43.51 -29.47
C GLU A 56 -9.77 -44.25 -28.14
N GLY A 57 -10.37 -43.63 -27.10
CA GLY A 57 -10.70 -44.32 -25.84
C GLY A 57 -9.52 -44.55 -24.89
N LYS A 58 -8.30 -44.12 -25.26
CA LYS A 58 -7.10 -44.15 -24.41
C LYS A 58 -7.22 -43.15 -23.25
N PRO A 59 -6.60 -43.42 -22.08
CA PRO A 59 -6.62 -42.48 -20.96
C PRO A 59 -5.90 -41.18 -21.31
N ALA A 60 -6.54 -40.05 -21.01
CA ALA A 60 -6.02 -38.71 -21.25
C ALA A 60 -6.35 -37.78 -20.07
N ALA A 61 -5.45 -36.84 -19.77
CA ALA A 61 -5.68 -35.84 -18.74
C ALA A 61 -6.67 -34.78 -19.23
N LYS A 62 -7.69 -34.51 -18.43
CA LYS A 62 -8.77 -33.54 -18.66
C LYS A 62 -8.81 -32.52 -17.53
N LYS A 63 -9.41 -31.35 -17.80
CA LYS A 63 -9.57 -30.23 -16.85
C LYS A 63 -8.25 -29.87 -16.16
N ILE A 64 -7.19 -29.75 -16.95
CA ILE A 64 -5.84 -29.54 -16.43
C ILE A 64 -5.75 -28.13 -15.87
N LYS A 65 -5.40 -28.05 -14.59
CA LYS A 65 -5.10 -26.83 -13.85
C LYS A 65 -3.63 -26.78 -13.58
N VAL A 66 -3.00 -25.63 -13.81
CA VAL A 66 -1.63 -25.45 -13.31
C VAL A 66 -1.72 -25.39 -11.80
N LYS A 67 -1.04 -26.32 -11.11
CA LYS A 67 -0.99 -26.32 -9.66
C LYS A 67 -0.14 -25.12 -9.29
N SER A 68 -0.77 -24.02 -8.91
CA SER A 68 -0.04 -22.82 -8.50
C SER A 68 0.71 -23.11 -7.20
N LEU A 69 1.90 -23.68 -7.32
CA LEU A 69 2.92 -23.53 -6.31
C LEU A 69 3.35 -22.07 -6.39
N TYR A 70 2.67 -21.18 -5.63
CA TYR A 70 3.23 -19.98 -4.98
C TYR A 70 4.26 -19.14 -5.77
N ARG A 71 4.19 -19.12 -7.10
CA ARG A 71 5.04 -18.38 -8.02
C ARG A 71 4.19 -17.98 -9.20
N GLN A 72 3.36 -16.96 -9.02
CA GLN A 72 2.82 -16.24 -10.16
C GLN A 72 3.68 -14.99 -10.40
N GLN A 73 4.35 -15.06 -11.56
CA GLN A 73 4.81 -13.93 -12.38
C GLN A 73 6.03 -13.16 -11.88
N ASN A 74 7.18 -13.83 -11.88
CA ASN A 74 8.32 -13.23 -12.59
C ASN A 74 7.96 -13.26 -14.07
N ILE A 75 7.33 -12.21 -14.59
CA ILE A 75 7.66 -11.81 -15.96
C ILE A 75 9.15 -11.52 -15.87
N PRO A 76 10.04 -12.27 -16.53
CA PRO A 76 11.39 -11.80 -16.70
C PRO A 76 11.24 -10.53 -17.53
N ILE A 77 11.32 -9.38 -16.87
CA ILE A 77 11.98 -8.26 -17.51
C ILE A 77 13.32 -8.85 -17.91
N ASN A 78 13.67 -8.71 -19.19
CA ASN A 78 14.88 -9.25 -19.79
C ASN A 78 16.09 -8.52 -19.17
N ASP A 79 16.34 -8.76 -17.89
CA ASP A 79 17.35 -8.12 -17.06
C ASP A 79 18.34 -9.23 -16.68
N ASP A 80 19.48 -9.18 -17.34
CA ASP A 80 20.66 -9.92 -16.94
C ASP A 80 20.94 -9.58 -15.45
N ILE A 81 20.68 -10.52 -14.53
CA ILE A 81 20.94 -10.36 -13.08
C ILE A 81 22.46 -10.41 -12.80
N SER A 82 23.29 -10.69 -13.82
CA SER A 82 24.73 -10.61 -13.73
C SER A 82 25.18 -9.16 -13.41
N GLY A 83 25.68 -8.94 -12.19
CA GLY A 83 26.20 -7.65 -11.74
C GLY A 83 25.37 -6.90 -10.69
N ILE A 84 24.33 -7.51 -10.12
CA ILE A 84 23.59 -6.91 -8.99
C ILE A 84 24.35 -7.16 -7.68
N ASN A 85 25.08 -6.15 -7.18
CA ASN A 85 25.77 -6.20 -5.87
C ASN A 85 24.82 -5.81 -4.73
N TYR A 86 24.31 -6.80 -4.01
CA TYR A 86 23.65 -6.56 -2.72
C TYR A 86 24.70 -6.40 -1.63
N PHE A 87 24.59 -5.33 -0.84
CA PHE A 87 25.56 -5.02 0.21
C PHE A 87 25.15 -5.71 1.52
N LEU A 88 25.34 -7.03 1.56
CA LEU A 88 24.96 -7.89 2.69
C LEU A 88 26.20 -8.60 3.29
N PRO A 89 26.19 -8.90 4.60
CA PRO A 89 27.11 -9.86 5.18
C PRO A 89 27.11 -11.19 4.42
N LYS A 90 28.28 -11.84 4.31
CA LYS A 90 28.48 -13.04 3.46
C LYS A 90 27.55 -14.20 3.83
N ASP A 91 27.35 -14.42 5.11
CA ASP A 91 26.43 -15.42 5.68
C ASP A 91 24.97 -15.11 5.32
N THR A 92 24.56 -13.84 5.43
CA THR A 92 23.21 -13.38 5.08
C THR A 92 22.96 -13.52 3.59
N TYR A 93 23.94 -13.15 2.75
CA TYR A 93 23.86 -13.31 1.30
C TYR A 93 23.70 -14.77 0.88
N ALA A 94 24.35 -15.70 1.59
CA ALA A 94 24.21 -17.13 1.33
C ALA A 94 22.84 -17.68 1.76
N ALA A 95 22.26 -17.13 2.84
CA ALA A 95 21.00 -17.59 3.41
C ALA A 95 19.76 -16.97 2.73
N VAL A 96 19.86 -15.74 2.23
CA VAL A 96 18.71 -14.95 1.77
C VAL A 96 18.80 -14.73 0.27
N LYS A 97 17.80 -15.25 -0.45
CA LYS A 97 17.63 -14.98 -1.89
C LYS A 97 16.59 -13.87 -2.06
N PRO A 98 16.95 -12.70 -2.63
CA PRO A 98 16.04 -11.59 -2.81
C PRO A 98 14.74 -11.95 -3.53
N GLU A 99 14.79 -12.90 -4.47
CA GLU A 99 13.64 -13.36 -5.25
C GLU A 99 12.65 -14.21 -4.43
N GLN A 100 13.02 -14.62 -3.22
CA GLN A 100 12.18 -15.40 -2.31
C GLN A 100 11.53 -14.53 -1.22
N ILE A 101 11.82 -13.24 -1.18
CA ILE A 101 11.33 -12.35 -0.14
C ILE A 101 9.90 -11.93 -0.43
N ASP A 102 9.02 -12.19 0.52
CA ASP A 102 7.59 -11.88 0.49
C ASP A 102 7.22 -10.66 1.38
N ASN A 103 8.22 -9.97 1.92
CA ASN A 103 8.07 -8.75 2.70
C ASN A 103 8.85 -7.60 2.03
N PHE A 104 8.13 -6.65 1.43
CA PHE A 104 8.75 -5.54 0.70
C PHE A 104 9.55 -4.60 1.63
N ASN A 105 9.14 -4.43 2.89
CA ASN A 105 9.92 -3.64 3.86
C ASN A 105 11.30 -4.27 4.12
N LEU A 106 11.36 -5.60 4.22
CA LEU A 106 12.63 -6.32 4.35
C LEU A 106 13.48 -6.15 3.09
N LEU A 107 12.89 -6.35 1.91
CA LEU A 107 13.58 -6.19 0.63
C LEU A 107 14.15 -4.78 0.47
N LEU A 108 13.32 -3.75 0.70
CA LEU A 108 13.71 -2.35 0.52
C LEU A 108 14.78 -1.92 1.53
N ASN A 109 14.57 -2.20 2.82
CA ASN A 109 15.35 -1.57 3.88
C ASN A 109 16.50 -2.43 4.42
N LYS A 110 16.49 -3.75 4.19
CA LYS A 110 17.52 -4.67 4.69
C LYS A 110 18.32 -5.34 3.58
N ILE A 111 17.88 -5.25 2.33
CA ILE A 111 18.61 -5.78 1.18
C ILE A 111 18.81 -4.69 0.13
N PRO A 112 19.51 -3.60 0.50
CA PRO A 112 19.69 -2.49 -0.42
C PRO A 112 20.67 -2.89 -1.53
N TYR A 113 20.32 -2.52 -2.76
CA TYR A 113 21.22 -2.67 -3.90
C TYR A 113 22.22 -1.52 -3.93
N PHE A 114 23.50 -1.86 -4.09
CA PHE A 114 24.59 -0.91 -4.18
C PHE A 114 25.27 -1.00 -5.54
N ASP A 115 25.38 0.12 -6.25
CA ASP A 115 25.96 0.15 -7.60
C ASP A 115 27.44 0.53 -7.64
N GLY A 116 28.12 0.54 -6.49
CA GLY A 116 29.49 1.02 -6.33
C GLY A 116 29.59 2.49 -5.92
N LYS A 117 28.50 3.28 -6.04
CA LYS A 117 28.49 4.70 -5.66
C LYS A 117 27.42 5.03 -4.64
N LYS A 118 26.20 4.51 -4.82
CA LYS A 118 25.07 4.78 -3.91
C LYS A 118 24.12 3.59 -3.83
N PHE A 119 23.29 3.62 -2.80
CA PHE A 119 22.18 2.68 -2.66
C PHE A 119 21.03 3.09 -3.58
N ASN A 120 20.42 2.12 -4.27
CA ASN A 120 19.30 2.39 -5.17
C ASN A 120 18.21 1.33 -5.01
N PHE A 121 16.94 1.74 -5.02
CA PHE A 121 15.79 0.86 -5.27
C PHE A 121 15.26 1.00 -6.71
N TYR A 122 15.74 2.02 -7.42
CA TYR A 122 15.36 2.34 -8.79
C TYR A 122 16.56 2.85 -9.59
N LYS A 123 16.75 2.36 -10.82
CA LYS A 123 17.83 2.80 -11.71
C LYS A 123 17.47 2.58 -13.18
N LYS A 124 17.83 3.54 -14.02
CA LYS A 124 17.77 3.46 -15.48
C LYS A 124 19.15 3.48 -16.11
N ASP A 125 19.29 2.87 -17.28
CA ASP A 125 20.49 2.96 -18.13
C ASP A 125 20.54 4.31 -18.87
N LYS A 126 21.63 4.56 -19.62
CA LYS A 126 21.78 5.79 -20.44
C LYS A 126 20.76 5.90 -21.58
N LYS A 127 20.14 4.80 -21.99
CA LYS A 127 19.10 4.73 -23.03
C LYS A 127 17.69 4.89 -22.44
N GLY A 128 17.56 4.98 -21.11
CA GLY A 128 16.30 5.11 -20.39
C GLY A 128 15.64 3.79 -19.98
N ASN A 129 16.25 2.63 -20.26
CA ASN A 129 15.71 1.33 -19.85
C ASN A 129 15.87 1.13 -18.34
N GLU A 130 14.84 0.62 -17.68
CA GLU A 130 14.92 0.31 -16.25
C GLU A 130 15.80 -0.92 -16.01
N ILE A 131 16.92 -0.73 -15.30
CA ILE A 131 17.82 -1.81 -14.87
C ILE A 131 17.40 -2.33 -13.49
N LEU A 132 16.82 -1.46 -12.66
CA LEU A 132 16.34 -1.80 -11.33
C LEU A 132 15.04 -1.06 -11.04
N ASN A 133 14.02 -1.79 -10.59
CA ASN A 133 12.79 -1.23 -10.07
C ASN A 133 12.19 -2.22 -9.05
N LEU A 134 12.51 -2.03 -7.77
CA LEU A 134 12.05 -2.95 -6.72
C LEU A 134 10.52 -2.97 -6.59
N ALA A 135 9.86 -1.81 -6.78
CA ALA A 135 8.40 -1.71 -6.70
C ALA A 135 7.69 -2.57 -7.76
N ARG A 136 8.22 -2.59 -8.99
CA ARG A 136 7.67 -3.38 -10.09
C ARG A 136 8.02 -4.87 -9.99
N ARG A 137 9.13 -5.21 -9.34
CA ARG A 137 9.59 -6.60 -9.17
C ARG A 137 8.87 -7.33 -8.03
N PHE A 138 8.35 -6.60 -7.05
CA PHE A 138 7.73 -7.20 -5.88
C PHE A 138 6.24 -7.51 -6.12
N ASN A 139 5.82 -8.73 -5.79
CA ASN A 139 4.44 -9.18 -5.92
C ASN A 139 3.84 -9.50 -4.56
N TYR A 140 2.82 -8.74 -4.15
CA TYR A 140 2.05 -9.01 -2.94
C TYR A 140 1.15 -10.24 -3.11
N ASN A 141 0.96 -11.01 -2.04
CA ASN A 141 0.05 -12.15 -2.05
C ASN A 141 -1.40 -11.70 -1.78
N ALA A 142 -2.28 -11.81 -2.78
CA ALA A 142 -3.68 -11.36 -2.69
C ALA A 142 -4.46 -12.02 -1.54
N SER A 143 -4.24 -13.32 -1.32
CA SER A 143 -4.90 -14.05 -0.25
C SER A 143 -4.44 -13.60 1.14
N PHE A 144 -3.15 -13.20 1.26
CA PHE A 144 -2.60 -12.64 2.49
C PHE A 144 -3.19 -11.27 2.79
N ILE A 145 -3.24 -10.37 1.80
CA ILE A 145 -3.84 -9.03 1.97
C ILE A 145 -5.29 -9.15 2.43
N LYS A 146 -6.09 -9.98 1.76
CA LYS A 146 -7.50 -10.21 2.12
C LYS A 146 -7.65 -10.72 3.56
N ARG A 147 -6.89 -11.76 3.94
CA ARG A 147 -6.95 -12.30 5.32
C ARG A 147 -6.49 -11.28 6.36
N LEU A 148 -5.49 -10.46 6.03
CA LEU A 148 -4.97 -9.43 6.92
C LEU A 148 -6.02 -8.35 7.17
N SER A 149 -6.68 -7.83 6.13
CA SER A 149 -7.73 -6.82 6.28
C SER A 149 -8.93 -7.36 7.06
N GLU A 150 -9.38 -8.57 6.72
CA GLU A 150 -10.48 -9.24 7.44
C GLU A 150 -10.14 -9.44 8.93
N ARG A 151 -8.93 -9.93 9.22
CA ARG A 151 -8.47 -10.10 10.60
C ARG A 151 -8.42 -8.76 11.34
N HIS A 152 -7.88 -7.71 10.72
CA HIS A 152 -7.77 -6.40 11.34
C HIS A 152 -9.14 -5.84 11.72
N LYS A 153 -10.10 -5.87 10.78
CA LYS A 153 -11.48 -5.44 11.03
C LYS A 153 -12.17 -6.27 12.11
N ASN A 154 -11.99 -7.58 12.10
CA ASN A 154 -12.56 -8.47 13.12
C ASN A 154 -11.97 -8.19 14.51
N SER A 155 -10.66 -7.96 14.61
CA SER A 155 -10.01 -7.59 15.88
C SER A 155 -10.53 -6.27 16.43
N ILE A 156 -10.73 -5.25 15.59
CA ILE A 156 -11.33 -3.97 16.01
C ILE A 156 -12.77 -4.17 16.48
N SER A 157 -13.55 -4.94 15.73
CA SER A 157 -14.96 -5.23 16.06
C SER A 157 -15.09 -6.01 17.38
N GLN A 158 -14.19 -6.96 17.64
CA GLN A 158 -14.14 -7.69 18.92
C GLN A 158 -13.73 -6.78 20.08
N LEU A 159 -12.82 -5.83 19.84
CA LEU A 159 -12.34 -4.91 20.87
C LEU A 159 -13.40 -3.89 21.32
N LEU A 160 -14.19 -3.37 20.39
CA LEU A 160 -15.10 -2.23 20.64
C LEU A 160 -16.60 -2.58 20.56
N GLY A 161 -16.93 -3.74 19.99
CA GLY A 161 -18.30 -4.12 19.62
C GLY A 161 -18.69 -3.55 18.26
N SER A 162 -19.41 -4.33 17.45
CA SER A 162 -19.76 -3.97 16.06
C SER A 162 -20.61 -2.70 15.93
N GLY A 163 -21.37 -2.34 16.97
CA GLY A 163 -22.18 -1.11 17.00
C GLY A 163 -21.39 0.16 17.33
N SER A 164 -20.12 0.05 17.69
CA SER A 164 -19.27 1.18 18.13
C SER A 164 -18.18 1.55 17.12
N ILE A 165 -18.29 1.05 15.89
CA ILE A 165 -17.30 1.23 14.84
C ILE A 165 -17.97 1.71 13.55
N THR A 166 -17.27 2.55 12.79
CA THR A 166 -17.66 2.95 11.45
C THR A 166 -16.44 2.82 10.55
N SER A 167 -16.64 2.19 9.40
CA SER A 167 -15.59 2.01 8.39
C SER A 167 -16.00 2.64 7.06
N THR A 168 -15.03 3.11 6.30
CA THR A 168 -15.20 3.51 4.91
C THR A 168 -14.01 3.05 4.09
N THR A 169 -14.24 2.73 2.83
CA THR A 169 -13.18 2.35 1.88
C THR A 169 -12.96 3.47 0.89
N LEU A 170 -11.70 3.87 0.67
CA LEU A 170 -11.33 4.91 -0.29
C LEU A 170 -10.05 4.51 -1.05
N SER A 171 -9.94 4.95 -2.30
CA SER A 171 -8.73 4.87 -3.13
C SER A 171 -8.08 6.25 -3.24
N PRO A 172 -6.73 6.34 -3.33
CA PRO A 172 -6.08 7.55 -3.78
C PRO A 172 -6.61 7.95 -5.16
N ASP A 173 -6.85 9.23 -5.37
CA ASP A 173 -7.23 9.79 -6.68
C ASP A 173 -6.07 9.68 -7.69
N TRP A 174 -4.85 9.84 -7.18
CA TRP A 174 -3.62 9.68 -7.96
C TRP A 174 -2.55 8.92 -7.16
N ARG A 175 -1.39 9.55 -6.92
CA ARG A 175 -0.29 8.98 -6.16
C ARG A 175 -0.37 9.47 -4.72
N PHE A 176 -0.12 8.55 -3.81
CA PHE A 176 -0.11 8.80 -2.38
C PHE A 176 1.27 8.49 -1.82
N ILE A 177 1.77 9.37 -0.94
CA ILE A 177 3.07 9.22 -0.32
C ILE A 177 2.94 9.45 1.17
N ILE A 178 3.43 8.52 1.98
CA ILE A 178 3.50 8.67 3.42
C ILE A 178 4.88 8.27 3.92
N GLY A 179 5.43 9.06 4.85
CA GLY A 179 6.75 8.79 5.42
C GLY A 179 7.93 9.11 4.50
N ILE A 180 7.79 10.03 3.54
CA ILE A 180 8.88 10.36 2.60
C ILE A 180 10.15 10.86 3.30
N GLY A 181 9.98 11.54 4.44
CA GLY A 181 11.07 12.10 5.24
C GLY A 181 11.63 11.15 6.30
N ASN A 182 11.19 9.90 6.35
CA ASN A 182 11.80 8.92 7.25
C ASN A 182 13.25 8.64 6.82
N GLU A 183 14.09 8.32 7.80
CA GLU A 183 15.48 7.98 7.55
C GLU A 183 15.61 6.75 6.64
N SER A 184 16.48 6.86 5.65
CA SER A 184 16.65 5.86 4.60
C SER A 184 17.99 6.06 3.92
N VAL A 185 18.61 4.96 3.50
CA VAL A 185 19.84 4.98 2.69
C VAL A 185 19.61 5.55 1.28
N TYR A 186 18.35 5.70 0.87
CA TYR A 186 17.95 6.18 -0.45
C TYR A 186 17.58 7.67 -0.49
N GLU A 187 17.84 8.42 0.58
CA GLU A 187 17.43 9.83 0.79
C GLU A 187 15.91 10.06 0.89
N THR A 188 15.11 9.12 0.39
CA THR A 188 13.65 9.12 0.49
C THR A 188 13.17 7.78 1.06
N SER A 189 12.00 7.79 1.67
CA SER A 189 11.40 6.62 2.30
C SER A 189 9.91 6.50 2.01
N ILE A 190 9.29 5.44 2.51
CA ILE A 190 7.86 5.21 2.49
C ILE A 190 7.46 4.43 3.75
N THR A 191 6.33 4.77 4.36
CA THR A 191 5.81 4.04 5.51
C THR A 191 5.30 2.67 5.06
N LEU A 192 5.99 1.63 5.50
CA LEU A 192 5.63 0.24 5.30
C LEU A 192 5.45 -0.45 6.65
N HIS A 193 4.46 -1.32 6.76
CA HIS A 193 4.27 -2.11 7.96
C HIS A 193 5.43 -3.08 8.14
N HIS A 194 6.17 -2.99 9.24
CA HIS A 194 7.40 -3.77 9.45
C HIS A 194 7.22 -5.28 9.27
N ILE A 195 6.13 -5.83 9.82
CA ILE A 195 5.84 -7.29 9.80
C ILE A 195 5.29 -7.75 8.44
N TYR A 196 4.51 -6.92 7.75
CA TYR A 196 3.74 -7.33 6.58
C TYR A 196 4.32 -6.82 5.25
N GLY A 197 5.22 -5.84 5.29
CA GLY A 197 5.82 -5.24 4.11
C GLY A 197 4.86 -4.44 3.23
N ILE A 198 3.65 -4.13 3.71
CA ILE A 198 2.63 -3.40 2.94
C ILE A 198 2.67 -1.90 3.28
N PRO A 199 2.35 -1.00 2.34
CA PRO A 199 2.07 0.38 2.71
C PRO A 199 0.82 0.46 3.59
N TYR A 200 0.83 1.35 4.58
CA TYR A 200 -0.33 1.61 5.42
C TYR A 200 -0.35 3.08 5.87
N ILE A 201 -1.50 3.53 6.34
CA ILE A 201 -1.67 4.89 6.84
C ILE A 201 -1.80 4.82 8.37
N PRO A 202 -0.83 5.32 9.14
CA PRO A 202 -0.92 5.34 10.59
C PRO A 202 -2.17 6.09 11.08
N GLY A 203 -2.86 5.56 12.09
CA GLY A 203 -4.05 6.15 12.68
C GLY A 203 -3.81 7.55 13.25
N GLN A 204 -2.57 7.85 13.66
CA GLN A 204 -2.16 9.21 14.05
C GLN A 204 -2.20 10.20 12.87
N ALA A 205 -1.84 9.76 11.66
CA ALA A 205 -1.89 10.60 10.47
C ALA A 205 -3.34 10.80 10.02
N VAL A 206 -4.17 9.75 10.13
CA VAL A 206 -5.63 9.83 9.92
C VAL A 206 -6.24 10.83 10.91
N LYS A 207 -5.98 10.68 12.21
CA LYS A 207 -6.47 11.63 13.23
C LYS A 207 -5.99 13.06 12.96
N GLY A 208 -4.71 13.21 12.60
CA GLY A 208 -4.08 14.49 12.32
C GLY A 208 -4.75 15.24 11.16
N VAL A 209 -4.97 14.57 10.03
CA VAL A 209 -5.59 15.21 8.86
C VAL A 209 -7.04 15.62 9.15
N VAL A 210 -7.82 14.78 9.82
CA VAL A 210 -9.22 15.12 10.17
C VAL A 210 -9.27 16.31 11.12
N ARG A 211 -8.37 16.33 12.12
CA ARG A 211 -8.28 17.43 13.07
C ARG A 211 -7.89 18.73 12.36
N SER A 212 -6.87 18.69 11.52
CA SER A 212 -6.37 19.86 10.78
C SER A 212 -7.43 20.40 9.82
N TRP A 213 -8.16 19.51 9.13
CA TRP A 213 -9.27 19.86 8.26
C TRP A 213 -10.36 20.63 9.01
N ILE A 214 -10.83 20.10 10.16
CA ILE A 214 -11.85 20.76 10.97
C ILE A 214 -11.39 22.14 11.47
N ILE A 215 -10.16 22.24 11.96
CA ILE A 215 -9.62 23.52 12.44
C ILE A 215 -9.57 24.55 11.31
N THR A 216 -9.18 24.12 10.11
CA THR A 216 -9.06 25.00 8.95
C THR A 216 -10.42 25.43 8.43
N GLU A 217 -11.29 24.48 8.09
CA GLU A 217 -12.53 24.74 7.36
C GLU A 217 -13.64 25.29 8.26
N VAL A 218 -13.72 24.85 9.51
CA VAL A 218 -14.80 25.27 10.42
C VAL A 218 -14.32 26.40 11.34
N PHE A 219 -13.11 26.28 11.87
CA PHE A 219 -12.59 27.24 12.86
C PHE A 219 -11.67 28.31 12.27
N GLY A 220 -11.48 28.35 10.95
CA GLY A 220 -10.71 29.39 10.27
C GLY A 220 -9.23 29.38 10.66
N GLN A 221 -8.64 28.19 10.76
CA GLN A 221 -7.26 27.94 11.19
C GLN A 221 -6.94 28.33 12.65
N ASP A 222 -7.97 28.57 13.47
CA ASP A 222 -7.81 28.95 14.88
C ASP A 222 -8.09 27.75 15.81
N GLU A 223 -7.00 27.11 16.24
CA GLU A 223 -7.07 25.98 17.16
C GLU A 223 -7.67 26.34 18.53
N LYS A 224 -7.48 27.59 19.01
CA LYS A 224 -8.05 28.02 20.29
C LYS A 224 -9.57 28.10 20.23
N LYS A 225 -10.14 28.47 19.07
CA LYS A 225 -11.59 28.40 18.84
C LYS A 225 -12.07 26.95 18.79
N ALA A 226 -11.33 26.06 18.14
CA ALA A 226 -11.68 24.65 18.08
C ALA A 226 -11.72 24.00 19.49
N LEU A 227 -10.75 24.33 20.35
CA LEU A 227 -10.70 23.85 21.74
C LEU A 227 -11.81 24.42 22.64
N LYS A 228 -12.56 25.43 22.18
CA LYS A 228 -13.77 25.93 22.85
C LYS A 228 -15.04 25.19 22.43
N ASP A 229 -14.96 24.25 21.49
CA ASP A 229 -16.09 23.40 21.09
C ASP A 229 -16.03 22.03 21.78
N ALA A 230 -17.09 21.68 22.51
CA ALA A 230 -17.15 20.44 23.29
C ALA A 230 -17.13 19.17 22.43
N LEU A 231 -17.76 19.17 21.24
CA LEU A 231 -17.72 18.00 20.34
C LEU A 231 -16.33 17.79 19.80
N PHE A 232 -15.64 18.87 19.42
CA PHE A 232 -14.25 18.81 18.99
C PHE A 232 -13.36 18.18 20.08
N CYS A 233 -13.46 18.68 21.32
CA CYS A 233 -12.71 18.16 22.46
C CYS A 233 -13.04 16.69 22.79
N HIS A 234 -14.30 16.27 22.65
CA HIS A 234 -14.67 14.87 22.86
C HIS A 234 -14.12 13.94 21.77
N ILE A 235 -14.05 14.38 20.51
CA ILE A 235 -13.51 13.53 19.42
C ILE A 235 -11.99 13.42 19.51
N PHE A 236 -11.27 14.54 19.64
CA PHE A 236 -9.81 14.56 19.55
C PHE A 236 -9.08 14.50 20.89
N GLY A 237 -9.75 14.85 21.99
CA GLY A 237 -9.14 15.14 23.29
C GLY A 237 -8.79 16.62 23.43
N SER A 238 -8.48 17.04 24.66
CA SER A 238 -8.21 18.45 24.98
C SER A 238 -7.32 18.64 26.22
N PRO A 239 -6.51 19.72 26.26
CA PRO A 239 -5.77 20.16 27.45
C PRO A 239 -6.66 20.95 28.43
N LYS A 240 -6.09 21.32 29.59
CA LYS A 240 -6.79 21.98 30.71
C LYS A 240 -7.56 23.23 30.35
N GLU A 241 -7.04 24.06 29.46
CA GLU A 241 -7.62 25.34 29.06
C GLU A 241 -8.63 25.20 27.89
N SER A 242 -9.44 24.15 27.89
CA SER A 242 -10.42 23.84 26.84
C SER A 242 -11.85 23.83 27.38
N ALA A 243 -12.85 23.77 26.50
CA ALA A 243 -14.27 23.81 26.85
C ALA A 243 -14.70 22.80 27.93
N ILE A 244 -14.04 21.64 27.96
CA ILE A 244 -14.35 20.54 28.89
C ILE A 244 -13.16 20.19 29.80
N GLY A 245 -12.13 21.04 29.84
CA GLY A 245 -10.89 20.76 30.57
C GLY A 245 -10.02 19.66 29.95
N GLU A 246 -9.14 19.08 30.77
CA GLU A 246 -8.30 17.95 30.37
C GLU A 246 -9.17 16.72 30.09
N HIS A 247 -9.10 16.22 28.86
CA HIS A 247 -9.95 15.12 28.43
C HIS A 247 -9.25 14.24 27.38
N GLN A 248 -9.31 12.92 27.57
CA GLN A 248 -8.85 11.96 26.58
C GLN A 248 -9.91 11.82 25.47
N GLY A 249 -9.49 11.96 24.21
CA GLY A 249 -10.38 11.78 23.05
C GLY A 249 -11.15 10.44 23.10
N SER A 250 -12.46 10.52 22.88
CA SER A 250 -13.38 9.38 22.94
C SER A 250 -13.39 8.54 21.66
N VAL A 251 -12.90 9.10 20.55
CA VAL A 251 -12.81 8.42 19.25
C VAL A 251 -11.39 7.90 19.02
N ILE A 252 -11.30 6.62 18.66
CA ILE A 252 -10.08 5.92 18.29
C ILE A 252 -9.99 5.89 16.77
N PHE A 253 -8.88 6.40 16.22
CA PHE A 253 -8.57 6.34 14.80
C PHE A 253 -7.58 5.20 14.59
N PHE A 254 -7.98 4.16 13.85
CA PHE A 254 -7.13 3.01 13.56
C PHE A 254 -6.26 3.24 12.33
N ASP A 255 -5.21 2.44 12.21
CA ASP A 255 -4.39 2.37 11.01
C ASP A 255 -5.26 1.96 9.80
N ALA A 256 -5.11 2.66 8.68
CA ALA A 256 -5.78 2.27 7.44
C ALA A 256 -4.89 1.27 6.69
N LEU A 257 -5.38 0.04 6.54
CA LEU A 257 -4.70 -1.02 5.82
C LEU A 257 -5.26 -1.16 4.40
N PRO A 258 -4.44 -1.56 3.42
CA PRO A 258 -4.90 -1.83 2.06
C PRO A 258 -5.77 -3.09 2.04
N ILE A 259 -6.88 -3.04 1.32
CA ILE A 259 -7.79 -4.17 1.10
C ILE A 259 -7.71 -4.74 -0.32
N THR A 260 -7.05 -4.01 -1.23
CA THR A 260 -6.63 -4.52 -2.54
C THR A 260 -5.12 -4.73 -2.54
N LEU A 261 -4.61 -5.42 -3.56
CA LEU A 261 -3.17 -5.57 -3.76
C LEU A 261 -2.51 -4.18 -3.82
N PRO A 262 -1.54 -3.88 -2.93
CA PRO A 262 -0.84 -2.61 -2.98
C PRO A 262 -0.08 -2.47 -4.29
N LYS A 263 -0.28 -1.34 -4.96
CA LYS A 263 0.44 -0.98 -6.18
C LYS A 263 1.46 0.09 -5.85
N LEU A 264 2.72 -0.32 -5.72
CA LEU A 264 3.83 0.61 -5.53
C LEU A 264 4.33 1.13 -6.88
N GLU A 265 4.57 2.43 -6.97
CA GLU A 265 5.08 3.09 -8.16
C GLU A 265 6.29 3.95 -7.81
N VAL A 266 7.24 4.03 -8.75
CA VAL A 266 8.36 4.96 -8.63
C VAL A 266 7.98 6.27 -9.31
N ASP A 267 8.22 7.37 -8.61
CA ASP A 267 8.10 8.72 -9.14
C ASP A 267 9.41 9.49 -8.91
N VAL A 268 9.56 10.68 -9.49
CA VAL A 268 10.84 11.41 -9.49
C VAL A 268 10.64 12.86 -9.10
N MET A 269 11.46 13.34 -8.15
CA MET A 269 11.63 14.76 -7.86
C MET A 269 12.90 15.28 -8.52
N ASN A 270 12.83 16.46 -9.15
CA ASN A 270 14.01 17.10 -9.74
C ASN A 270 14.27 18.47 -9.06
N PRO A 271 14.87 18.51 -7.86
CA PRO A 271 15.37 19.77 -7.31
C PRO A 271 16.38 20.42 -8.26
N HIS A 272 16.12 21.67 -8.61
CA HIS A 272 16.95 22.47 -9.52
C HIS A 272 18.00 23.29 -8.76
N TYR A 273 17.61 23.90 -7.64
CA TYR A 273 18.46 24.81 -6.87
C TYR A 273 19.13 24.14 -5.66
N GLY A 274 19.48 22.85 -5.78
CA GLY A 274 20.00 22.05 -4.66
C GLY A 274 21.29 22.61 -4.05
N ASP A 275 22.17 23.18 -4.87
CA ASP A 275 23.42 23.77 -4.41
C ASP A 275 23.21 25.08 -3.62
N TYR A 276 22.23 25.90 -4.02
CA TYR A 276 21.84 27.10 -3.29
C TYR A 276 21.27 26.76 -1.90
N TYR A 277 20.31 25.83 -1.82
CA TYR A 277 19.71 25.42 -0.54
C TYR A 277 20.69 24.71 0.41
N LYS A 278 21.74 24.08 -0.14
CA LYS A 278 22.82 23.47 0.65
C LYS A 278 23.92 24.47 1.03
N GLY A 279 23.79 25.74 0.66
CA GLY A 279 24.78 26.77 0.94
C GLY A 279 26.14 26.46 0.32
N LYS A 280 26.18 25.76 -0.83
CA LYS A 280 27.45 25.44 -1.47
C LYS A 280 28.12 26.71 -1.98
N GLU A 281 29.44 26.70 -1.92
CA GLU A 281 30.27 27.77 -2.46
C GLU A 281 31.04 27.28 -3.68
N LYS A 282 31.18 28.16 -4.67
CA LYS A 282 32.03 27.96 -5.84
C LYS A 282 32.95 29.17 -5.96
N SER A 283 34.26 28.95 -5.87
CA SER A 283 35.27 30.01 -5.88
C SER A 283 35.06 31.03 -4.74
N ASN A 284 34.86 30.57 -3.50
CA ASN A 284 34.61 31.37 -2.29
C ASN A 284 33.41 32.34 -2.41
N LYS A 285 32.41 31.99 -3.24
CA LYS A 285 31.14 32.72 -3.36
C LYS A 285 29.98 31.74 -3.24
N PRO A 286 28.87 32.11 -2.56
CA PRO A 286 27.66 31.31 -2.52
C PRO A 286 27.14 31.05 -3.93
N VAL A 287 26.71 29.83 -4.22
CA VAL A 287 26.06 29.50 -5.50
C VAL A 287 24.65 30.10 -5.50
N PRO A 288 24.34 31.11 -6.33
CA PRO A 288 23.00 31.68 -6.38
C PRO A 288 22.01 30.70 -7.02
N PRO A 289 20.70 30.84 -6.77
CA PRO A 289 19.70 30.10 -7.49
C PRO A 289 19.71 30.59 -8.94
N ALA A 290 20.07 29.73 -9.89
CA ALA A 290 20.19 30.10 -11.30
C ALA A 290 19.70 28.98 -12.22
N ASP A 291 19.17 29.36 -13.38
CA ASP A 291 18.52 28.43 -14.32
C ASP A 291 19.49 27.51 -15.07
N TYR A 292 20.80 27.77 -14.97
CA TYR A 292 21.84 26.89 -15.55
C TYR A 292 22.23 25.71 -14.63
N LEU A 293 21.68 25.62 -13.41
CA LEU A 293 21.97 24.51 -12.51
C LEU A 293 21.35 23.22 -13.04
N ASN A 294 22.09 22.11 -12.96
CA ASN A 294 21.57 20.82 -13.45
C ASN A 294 20.50 20.26 -12.49
N PRO A 295 19.36 19.76 -13.00
CA PRO A 295 18.40 19.05 -12.18
C PRO A 295 19.03 17.78 -11.62
N ASN A 296 18.73 17.45 -10.36
CA ASN A 296 19.17 16.21 -9.73
C ASN A 296 17.97 15.26 -9.53
N PRO A 297 17.74 14.27 -10.40
CA PRO A 297 16.61 13.35 -10.26
C PRO A 297 16.73 12.46 -9.02
N ILE A 298 15.78 12.59 -8.10
CA ILE A 298 15.66 11.80 -6.89
C ILE A 298 14.41 10.92 -7.02
N PRO A 299 14.56 9.61 -7.31
CA PRO A 299 13.43 8.71 -7.31
C PRO A 299 12.89 8.53 -5.89
N PHE A 300 11.58 8.39 -5.76
CA PHE A 300 10.89 8.06 -4.50
C PHE A 300 9.73 7.11 -4.77
N LEU A 301 9.32 6.36 -3.73
CA LEU A 301 8.22 5.42 -3.81
C LEU A 301 6.89 6.07 -3.48
N THR A 302 5.85 5.65 -4.21
CA THR A 302 4.47 6.09 -4.05
C THR A 302 3.54 4.90 -4.06
N VAL A 303 2.34 5.09 -3.54
CA VAL A 303 1.21 4.16 -3.68
C VAL A 303 0.32 4.67 -4.80
N GLY A 304 0.02 3.81 -5.77
CA GLY A 304 -0.84 4.12 -6.90
C GLY A 304 -2.33 4.02 -6.56
N LYS A 305 -3.14 4.72 -7.35
CA LYS A 305 -4.60 4.88 -7.23
C LYS A 305 -5.41 3.58 -7.09
N ASP A 306 -4.91 2.48 -7.65
CA ASP A 306 -5.60 1.17 -7.60
C ASP A 306 -5.57 0.52 -6.20
N THR A 307 -4.82 1.11 -5.26
CA THR A 307 -4.71 0.63 -3.87
C THR A 307 -5.84 1.21 -3.03
N LYS A 308 -6.82 0.39 -2.64
CA LYS A 308 -7.93 0.80 -1.78
C LYS A 308 -7.57 0.55 -0.32
N PHE A 309 -7.85 1.52 0.53
CA PHE A 309 -7.65 1.45 1.97
C PHE A 309 -8.99 1.38 2.71
N GLU A 310 -9.06 0.56 3.76
CA GLU A 310 -10.17 0.60 4.72
C GLU A 310 -9.78 1.49 5.90
N PHE A 311 -10.53 2.58 6.08
CA PHE A 311 -10.41 3.47 7.22
C PHE A 311 -11.47 3.09 8.24
N THR A 312 -11.04 2.85 9.48
CA THR A 312 -11.95 2.51 10.58
C THR A 312 -11.72 3.44 11.75
N VAL A 313 -12.81 3.94 12.32
CA VAL A 313 -12.80 4.66 13.61
C VAL A 313 -13.82 4.02 14.53
N GLY A 314 -13.60 4.11 15.83
CA GLY A 314 -14.52 3.54 16.80
C GLY A 314 -14.40 4.16 18.17
N MET A 315 -15.25 3.70 19.09
CA MET A 315 -15.33 4.21 20.46
C MET A 315 -15.49 3.06 21.45
N LYS A 316 -14.95 3.22 22.66
CA LYS A 316 -15.17 2.23 23.74
C LYS A 316 -16.56 2.32 24.36
N LYS A 317 -17.10 3.53 24.46
CA LYS A 317 -18.43 3.82 24.99
C LYS A 317 -19.17 4.65 23.97
N LEU A 318 -20.33 4.18 23.53
CA LEU A 318 -21.18 4.94 22.63
C LEU A 318 -21.59 6.25 23.29
N LYS A 319 -21.54 7.31 22.50
CA LYS A 319 -21.94 8.65 22.91
C LYS A 319 -22.41 9.39 21.68
N GLN A 320 -23.66 9.85 21.72
CA GLN A 320 -24.22 10.69 20.68
C GLN A 320 -23.84 12.15 20.89
N ALA A 321 -23.83 12.94 19.82
CA ALA A 321 -23.53 14.35 19.90
C ALA A 321 -24.50 15.11 20.83
N ARG A 322 -25.80 14.77 20.84
CA ARG A 322 -26.81 15.37 21.73
C ARG A 322 -26.50 15.21 23.22
N GLU A 323 -25.89 14.09 23.61
CA GLU A 323 -25.52 13.83 25.00
C GLU A 323 -24.39 14.73 25.50
N ILE A 324 -23.59 15.25 24.55
CA ILE A 324 -22.55 16.25 24.82
C ILE A 324 -23.15 17.65 24.80
N LEU A 325 -24.03 17.90 23.85
CA LEU A 325 -24.63 19.20 23.57
C LEU A 325 -25.85 19.53 24.44
N LYS A 326 -26.06 18.85 25.57
CA LYS A 326 -27.30 18.85 26.38
C LYS A 326 -28.12 20.15 26.37
N ASN A 327 -27.48 21.33 26.46
CA ASN A 327 -28.10 22.66 26.30
C ASN A 327 -27.24 23.65 25.46
N GLY A 328 -26.26 23.14 24.69
CA GLY A 328 -25.28 23.95 23.97
C GLY A 328 -25.43 23.83 22.46
N SER A 329 -25.10 24.89 21.73
CA SER A 329 -24.91 24.81 20.28
C SER A 329 -23.44 24.46 20.00
N SER A 330 -23.21 23.64 18.97
CA SER A 330 -21.88 23.45 18.41
C SER A 330 -21.82 24.06 17.02
N ARG A 331 -20.74 24.79 16.77
CA ARG A 331 -20.43 25.34 15.46
C ARG A 331 -20.32 24.22 14.41
N LEU A 332 -19.90 23.03 14.84
CA LEU A 332 -19.79 21.86 13.98
C LEU A 332 -21.15 21.34 13.50
N ILE A 333 -22.19 21.38 14.34
CA ILE A 333 -23.54 20.93 13.93
C ILE A 333 -24.19 21.92 12.95
N SER A 334 -23.89 23.21 13.08
CA SER A 334 -24.47 24.26 12.24
C SER A 334 -23.73 24.42 10.91
N GLU A 335 -22.40 24.31 10.90
CA GLU A 335 -21.59 24.59 9.71
C GLU A 335 -21.18 23.33 8.92
N CYS A 336 -21.20 22.13 9.52
CA CYS A 336 -20.91 20.90 8.78
C CYS A 336 -22.19 20.31 8.17
N GLU A 337 -22.32 20.43 6.85
CA GLU A 337 -23.39 19.78 6.10
C GLU A 337 -23.50 18.28 6.41
N GLY A 338 -24.72 17.82 6.72
CA GLY A 338 -25.06 16.43 6.99
C GLY A 338 -24.71 15.92 8.39
N LEU A 339 -24.25 16.79 9.30
CA LEU A 339 -24.10 16.47 10.72
C LEU A 339 -25.40 16.70 11.47
N THR A 340 -25.80 15.74 12.31
CA THR A 340 -26.95 15.88 13.21
C THR A 340 -26.53 15.49 14.63
N ALA A 341 -27.24 16.01 15.63
CA ALA A 341 -26.97 15.70 17.03
C ALA A 341 -27.26 14.23 17.40
N GLU A 342 -28.00 13.51 16.56
CA GLU A 342 -28.34 12.09 16.73
C GLU A 342 -27.21 11.14 16.34
N LYS A 343 -26.22 11.61 15.57
CA LYS A 343 -25.07 10.79 15.18
C LYS A 343 -24.15 10.52 16.35
N ASN A 344 -23.57 9.32 16.34
CA ASN A 344 -22.47 8.98 17.23
C ASN A 344 -21.18 9.67 16.79
N LEU A 345 -20.27 9.92 17.72
CA LEU A 345 -19.03 10.65 17.40
C LEU A 345 -18.14 9.95 16.37
N HIS A 346 -18.15 8.62 16.32
CA HIS A 346 -17.38 7.84 15.34
C HIS A 346 -17.94 7.98 13.92
N GLU A 347 -19.26 8.10 13.76
CA GLU A 347 -19.91 8.37 12.47
C GLU A 347 -19.62 9.80 11.98
N ILE A 348 -19.60 10.75 12.92
CA ILE A 348 -19.17 12.13 12.67
C ILE A 348 -17.72 12.15 12.18
N ALA A 349 -16.82 11.46 12.88
CA ALA A 349 -15.40 11.40 12.53
C ALA A 349 -15.16 10.79 11.14
N ILE A 350 -15.89 9.74 10.73
CA ILE A 350 -15.81 9.21 9.35
C ILE A 350 -16.31 10.21 8.32
N SER A 351 -17.40 10.93 8.62
CA SER A 351 -17.93 11.94 7.70
C SER A 351 -16.89 13.04 7.44
N TRP A 352 -16.20 13.49 8.50
CA TRP A 352 -15.11 14.45 8.38
C TRP A 352 -13.87 13.86 7.70
N LEU A 353 -13.56 12.59 7.94
CA LEU A 353 -12.44 11.91 7.27
C LEU A 353 -12.60 11.91 5.75
N LYS A 354 -13.80 11.60 5.24
CA LYS A 354 -14.07 11.66 3.80
C LYS A 354 -13.82 13.06 3.22
N LYS A 355 -14.26 14.10 3.92
CA LYS A 355 -14.04 15.50 3.50
C LYS A 355 -12.55 15.87 3.56
N ALA A 356 -11.87 15.54 4.66
CA ALA A 356 -10.44 15.80 4.83
C ALA A 356 -9.59 15.17 3.74
N LEU A 357 -9.82 13.89 3.42
CA LEU A 357 -9.05 13.19 2.39
C LEU A 357 -9.33 13.68 0.97
N THR A 358 -10.54 14.18 0.70
CA THR A 358 -10.91 14.71 -0.62
C THR A 358 -10.53 16.18 -0.82
N GLN A 359 -10.37 16.95 0.26
CA GLN A 359 -10.13 18.41 0.18
C GLN A 359 -8.71 18.82 0.57
N HIS A 360 -8.07 18.15 1.52
CA HIS A 360 -6.71 18.49 1.99
C HIS A 360 -5.68 17.43 1.59
N GLY A 361 -6.14 16.19 1.39
CA GLY A 361 -5.26 15.04 1.18
C GLY A 361 -4.47 14.67 2.44
N ILE A 362 -3.77 13.54 2.39
CA ILE A 362 -2.96 13.04 3.51
C ILE A 362 -1.58 12.62 3.01
N GLY A 363 -0.58 12.78 3.88
CA GLY A 363 0.80 12.40 3.60
C GLY A 363 1.63 13.58 3.11
N ALA A 364 2.65 13.29 2.30
CA ALA A 364 3.56 14.31 1.80
C ALA A 364 3.12 14.85 0.45
N LYS A 365 3.51 16.09 0.15
CA LYS A 365 3.35 16.75 -1.16
C LYS A 365 1.89 16.96 -1.59
N THR A 366 0.98 17.15 -0.64
CA THR A 366 -0.42 17.50 -0.91
C THR A 366 -0.59 18.79 -1.71
N ALA A 367 0.30 19.78 -1.51
CA ALA A 367 0.29 21.04 -2.27
C ALA A 367 0.49 20.87 -3.79
N VAL A 368 1.05 19.73 -4.24
CA VAL A 368 1.26 19.42 -5.66
C VAL A 368 0.45 18.20 -6.11
N GLY A 369 -0.64 17.89 -5.41
CA GLY A 369 -1.65 16.92 -5.84
C GLY A 369 -1.49 15.48 -5.31
N TYR A 370 -0.49 15.18 -4.48
CA TYR A 370 -0.38 13.84 -3.89
C TYR A 370 -1.32 13.64 -2.70
N GLY A 371 -1.79 12.41 -2.51
CA GLY A 371 -2.47 12.00 -1.29
C GLY A 371 -3.92 12.45 -1.15
N TYR A 372 -4.54 12.97 -2.21
CA TYR A 372 -5.99 13.11 -2.30
C TYR A 372 -6.63 11.75 -2.58
N PHE A 373 -7.87 11.57 -2.09
CA PHE A 373 -8.66 10.35 -2.29
C PHE A 373 -9.92 10.65 -3.10
N GLU A 374 -10.38 9.65 -3.85
CA GLU A 374 -11.57 9.75 -4.70
C GLU A 374 -12.82 10.05 -3.87
N LYS A 375 -13.73 10.87 -4.42
CA LYS A 375 -15.06 11.09 -3.84
C LYS A 375 -15.89 9.82 -4.05
N THR A 376 -16.35 9.20 -2.95
CA THR A 376 -17.34 8.11 -2.97
C THR A 376 -18.74 8.59 -3.30
#